data_AF-A0A7J6T915-F1
#
_entry.id   AF-A0A7J6T915-F1
#
_cell.length_a   1.000
_cell.length_b   1.000
_cell.length_c   1.000
_cell.angle_alpha   90.00
_cell.angle_beta   90.00
_cell.angle_gamma   90.00
#
_symmetry.space_group_name_H-M   'P 1'
#
loop_
_entity.id
_entity.type
_entity.pdbx_description
1 polymer ?
#
loop_
_entity_poly.entity_id
_entity_poly.type
_entity_poly.pdbx_seq_one_letter_code
_entity_poly.pdbx_strand_id
1 'polypeptide(L)'
;GDYVYSYSHTLNDQPAAVQHFWDHTLEYMAQRGIEPLGTELLREFIDQVSLEWTYRLFMNDIEVMRLGWFRSAQYMDYYDYLDSQGGWWLYRWGDHAVRTMAVAMWLDKKQ
;
A
#
# COMPACT_ATOMS: atom_id res chain seq x y z
N GLY A 1 3.36 3.87 -23.25
CA GLY A 1 3.31 2.80 -22.24
C GLY A 1 2.53 3.32 -21.06
N ASP A 2 1.59 2.54 -20.57
CA ASP A 2 0.61 2.98 -19.57
C ASP A 2 1.09 2.76 -18.12
N TYR A 3 2.41 2.60 -17.94
CA TYR A 3 3.04 2.43 -16.63
C TYR A 3 2.82 3.64 -15.73
N VAL A 4 2.26 3.40 -14.56
CA VAL A 4 1.97 4.34 -13.49
C VAL A 4 3.05 4.32 -12.41
N TYR A 5 3.59 3.13 -12.09
CA TYR A 5 4.57 2.97 -11.01
C TYR A 5 5.68 1.99 -11.40
N SER A 6 6.91 2.28 -10.99
CA SER A 6 8.06 1.41 -11.19
C SER A 6 9.02 1.55 -10.04
N TYR A 7 9.60 0.43 -9.64
CA TYR A 7 10.49 0.28 -8.49
C TYR A 7 11.69 -0.58 -8.90
N SER A 8 12.79 -0.47 -8.18
CA SER A 8 14.00 -1.25 -8.45
C SER A 8 14.00 -2.62 -7.76
N HIS A 9 13.50 -2.71 -6.53
CA HIS A 9 13.49 -3.92 -5.71
C HIS A 9 12.39 -3.90 -4.64
N THR A 10 12.16 -5.05 -4.01
CA THR A 10 11.24 -5.21 -2.86
C THR A 10 12.01 -5.68 -1.64
N LEU A 11 11.58 -5.25 -0.45
CA LEU A 11 12.08 -5.74 0.83
C LEU A 11 10.92 -5.98 1.79
N ASN A 12 11.21 -6.62 2.92
CA ASN A 12 10.25 -6.72 4.02
C ASN A 12 10.52 -5.58 5.01
N ASP A 13 9.46 -4.90 5.45
CA ASP A 13 9.54 -3.94 6.54
C ASP A 13 9.74 -4.65 7.89
N GLN A 14 10.07 -3.87 8.91
CA GLN A 14 10.19 -4.34 10.29
C GLN A 14 8.81 -4.34 10.97
N PRO A 15 8.27 -5.49 11.40
CA PRO A 15 6.91 -5.55 11.97
C PRO A 15 6.69 -4.63 13.17
N ALA A 16 7.70 -4.44 14.01
CA ALA A 16 7.64 -3.54 15.16
C ALA A 16 7.49 -2.05 14.79
N ALA A 17 7.86 -1.67 13.56
CA ALA A 17 7.74 -0.29 13.07
C ALA A 17 6.34 0.00 12.49
N VAL A 18 5.71 -0.98 11.86
CA VAL A 18 4.46 -0.85 11.10
C VAL A 18 3.26 -1.41 11.87
N GLN A 19 3.28 -1.30 13.20
CA GLN A 19 2.19 -1.77 14.05
C GLN A 19 0.86 -1.13 13.64
N HIS A 20 -0.20 -1.94 13.59
CA HIS A 20 -1.56 -1.55 13.21
C HIS A 20 -1.74 -1.01 11.79
N PHE A 21 -0.69 -0.94 10.97
CA PHE A 21 -0.79 -0.46 9.60
C PHE A 21 -1.74 -1.33 8.77
N TRP A 22 -1.56 -2.64 8.83
CA TRP A 22 -2.39 -3.58 8.07
C TRP A 22 -3.83 -3.62 8.59
N ASP A 23 -4.02 -3.59 9.92
CA ASP A 23 -5.35 -3.54 10.55
C ASP A 23 -6.15 -2.34 10.01
N HIS A 24 -5.56 -1.14 10.04
CA HIS A 24 -6.22 0.06 9.52
C HIS A 24 -6.38 0.04 8.00
N THR A 25 -5.47 -0.60 7.28
CA THR A 25 -5.62 -0.81 5.82
C THR A 25 -6.83 -1.68 5.54
N LEU A 26 -7.02 -2.79 6.26
CA LEU A 26 -8.19 -3.67 6.14
C LEU A 26 -9.50 -2.94 6.49
N GLU A 27 -9.49 -2.10 7.53
CA GLU A 27 -10.65 -1.27 7.89
C GLU A 27 -11.02 -0.29 6.76
N TYR A 28 -10.03 0.37 6.16
CA TYR A 28 -10.25 1.24 5.00
C TYR A 28 -10.84 0.46 3.83
N MET A 29 -10.26 -0.71 3.52
CA MET A 29 -10.72 -1.58 2.45
C MET A 29 -12.18 -2.00 2.66
N ALA A 30 -12.55 -2.40 3.88
CA ALA A 30 -13.93 -2.74 4.23
C ALA A 30 -14.89 -1.55 4.07
N GLN A 31 -14.48 -0.35 4.49
CA GLN A 31 -15.30 0.87 4.36
C GLN A 31 -15.51 1.32 2.91
N ARG A 32 -14.58 0.96 2.01
CA ARG A 32 -14.62 1.32 0.59
C ARG A 32 -15.04 0.18 -0.34
N GLY A 33 -15.32 -1.01 0.20
CA GLY A 33 -15.69 -2.19 -0.57
C GLY A 33 -14.55 -2.73 -1.44
N ILE A 34 -13.31 -2.61 -0.97
CA ILE A 34 -12.12 -3.14 -1.64
C ILE A 34 -11.81 -4.52 -1.07
N GLU A 35 -11.66 -5.51 -1.94
CA GLU A 35 -11.35 -6.88 -1.53
C GLU A 35 -9.83 -7.05 -1.31
N PRO A 36 -9.37 -7.64 -0.18
CA PRO A 36 -7.96 -7.93 0.09
C PRO A 36 -7.25 -8.78 -0.97
N LEU A 37 -8.00 -9.53 -1.79
CA LEU A 37 -7.46 -10.30 -2.92
C LEU A 37 -7.98 -9.78 -4.28
N GLY A 38 -8.39 -8.52 -4.33
CA GLY A 38 -9.09 -7.91 -5.47
C GLY A 38 -8.23 -7.78 -6.73
N THR A 39 -6.92 -7.56 -6.60
CA THR A 39 -5.99 -7.42 -7.72
C THR A 39 -4.93 -8.52 -7.70
N GLU A 40 -4.34 -8.84 -8.85
CA GLU A 40 -3.19 -9.76 -8.91
C GLU A 40 -1.97 -9.21 -8.14
N LEU A 41 -1.77 -7.89 -8.17
CA LEU A 41 -0.63 -7.25 -7.53
C LEU A 41 -0.72 -7.31 -6.00
N LEU A 42 -1.91 -7.09 -5.43
CA LEU A 42 -2.13 -7.16 -3.98
C LEU A 42 -1.89 -8.56 -3.42
N ARG A 43 -2.23 -9.60 -4.19
CA ARG A 43 -1.95 -10.99 -3.85
C ARG A 43 -0.47 -11.32 -3.73
N GLU A 44 0.44 -10.49 -4.25
CA GLU A 44 1.88 -10.67 -4.09
C GLU A 44 2.40 -10.20 -2.72
N PHE A 45 1.63 -9.37 -2.02
CA PHE A 45 1.99 -8.80 -0.72
C PHE A 45 1.24 -9.43 0.45
N ILE A 46 0.20 -10.21 0.20
CA ILE A 46 -0.67 -10.78 1.23
C ILE A 46 -0.59 -12.31 1.23
N ASP A 47 -0.59 -12.91 2.42
CA ASP A 47 -0.80 -14.35 2.57
C ASP A 47 -2.25 -14.69 2.23
N GLN A 48 -2.45 -15.51 1.20
CA GLN A 48 -3.78 -15.78 0.65
C GLN A 48 -4.66 -16.68 1.53
N VAL A 49 -4.10 -17.26 2.60
CA VAL A 49 -4.83 -18.10 3.56
C VAL A 49 -5.23 -17.28 4.78
N SER A 50 -4.29 -16.55 5.39
CA SER A 50 -4.57 -15.74 6.58
C SER A 50 -5.08 -14.34 6.27
N LEU A 51 -4.95 -13.89 5.02
CA LEU A 51 -5.21 -12.50 4.60
C LEU A 51 -4.32 -11.47 5.32
N GLU A 52 -3.17 -11.91 5.81
CA GLU A 52 -2.21 -11.05 6.49
C GLU A 52 -1.19 -10.46 5.52
N TRP A 53 -0.84 -9.20 5.72
CA TRP A 53 0.27 -8.59 5.00
C TRP A 53 1.59 -9.29 5.33
N THR A 54 2.34 -9.68 4.31
CA THR A 54 3.64 -10.37 4.44
C THR A 54 4.79 -9.43 4.84
N TYR A 55 4.49 -8.16 5.14
CA TYR A 55 5.43 -7.06 5.35
C TYR A 55 6.26 -6.68 4.13
N ARG A 56 6.08 -7.37 3.00
CA ARG A 56 6.78 -7.05 1.76
C ARG A 56 6.28 -5.71 1.20
N LEU A 57 7.19 -4.91 0.66
CA LEU A 57 6.90 -3.62 0.06
C LEU A 57 7.83 -3.30 -1.10
N PHE A 58 7.43 -2.33 -1.92
CA PHE A 58 8.31 -1.69 -2.90
C PHE A 58 9.24 -0.71 -2.19
N MET A 59 10.53 -0.88 -2.43
CA MET A 59 11.50 0.11 -1.99
C MET A 59 11.44 1.33 -2.91
N ASN A 60 11.38 2.52 -2.31
CA ASN A 60 11.15 3.78 -3.01
C ASN A 60 12.38 4.70 -3.03
N ASP A 61 13.54 4.20 -2.57
CA ASP A 61 14.82 4.88 -2.76
C ASP A 61 15.09 5.18 -4.24
N ILE A 62 14.58 4.31 -5.13
CA ILE A 62 14.54 4.52 -6.56
C ILE A 62 13.15 4.12 -7.07
N GLU A 63 12.28 5.11 -7.28
CA GLU A 63 10.96 4.97 -7.89
C GLU A 63 10.79 5.88 -9.10
N VAL A 64 10.06 5.41 -10.11
CA VAL A 64 9.57 6.24 -11.23
C VAL A 64 8.06 6.14 -11.22
N MET A 65 7.38 7.28 -11.11
CA MET A 65 5.94 7.30 -10.90
C MET A 65 5.23 8.37 -11.73
N ARG A 66 3.96 8.13 -12.05
CA ARG A 66 3.06 9.15 -12.59
C ARG A 66 2.41 9.94 -11.44
N LEU A 67 2.89 11.16 -11.24
CA LEU A 67 2.35 12.08 -10.22
C LEU A 67 0.84 12.30 -10.32
N GLY A 68 0.25 12.22 -11.53
CA GLY A 68 -1.19 12.37 -11.71
C GLY A 68 -2.01 11.30 -10.95
N TRP A 69 -1.48 10.07 -10.84
CA TRP A 69 -2.14 9.00 -10.09
C TRP A 69 -1.98 9.19 -8.58
N PHE A 70 -0.80 9.60 -8.11
CA PHE A 70 -0.56 9.93 -6.69
C PHE A 70 -1.25 11.23 -6.23
N ARG A 71 -1.88 11.97 -7.15
CA ARG A 71 -2.75 13.12 -6.86
C ARG A 71 -4.23 12.81 -7.09
N SER A 72 -4.55 11.58 -7.46
CA SER A 72 -5.92 11.16 -7.69
C SER A 72 -6.71 11.13 -6.38
N ALA A 73 -8.02 11.30 -6.49
CA ALA A 73 -8.91 11.29 -5.32
C ALA A 73 -8.82 9.98 -4.53
N GLN A 74 -8.65 8.84 -5.20
CA GLN A 74 -8.56 7.53 -4.52
C GLN A 74 -7.28 7.37 -3.69
N TYR A 75 -6.14 7.85 -4.18
CA TYR A 75 -4.88 7.81 -3.43
C TYR A 75 -4.93 8.76 -2.24
N MET A 76 -5.44 9.98 -2.46
CA MET A 76 -5.56 10.98 -1.39
C MET A 76 -6.55 10.54 -0.31
N ASP A 77 -7.68 9.93 -0.67
CA ASP A 77 -8.65 9.40 0.31
C ASP A 77 -8.01 8.34 1.23
N TYR A 78 -7.18 7.46 0.67
CA TYR A 78 -6.44 6.47 1.46
C TYR A 78 -5.36 7.10 2.34
N TYR A 79 -4.60 8.05 1.78
CA TYR A 79 -3.57 8.76 2.52
C TYR A 79 -4.17 9.54 3.70
N ASP A 80 -5.24 10.30 3.45
CA ASP A 80 -5.94 11.11 4.45
C ASP A 80 -6.62 10.22 5.52
N TYR A 81 -7.20 9.08 5.11
CA TYR A 81 -7.72 8.08 6.04
C TYR A 81 -6.63 7.62 7.00
N LEU A 82 -5.49 7.19 6.47
CA LEU A 82 -4.40 6.73 7.30
C LEU A 82 -3.93 7.88 8.20
N ASP A 83 -3.74 9.10 7.68
CA ASP A 83 -3.26 10.28 8.43
C ASP A 83 -4.11 10.54 9.67
N SER A 84 -5.42 10.38 9.54
CA SER A 84 -6.36 10.48 10.65
C SER A 84 -6.17 9.44 11.77
N GLN A 85 -5.50 8.31 11.50
CA GLN A 85 -5.16 7.29 12.51
C GLN A 85 -3.89 7.64 13.31
N GLY A 86 -3.10 8.62 12.86
CA GLY A 86 -1.90 9.10 13.57
C GLY A 86 -0.70 8.14 13.56
N GLY A 87 -0.71 7.10 12.72
CA GLY A 87 0.29 6.03 12.74
C GLY A 87 1.71 6.45 12.34
N TRP A 88 1.92 7.57 11.65
CA TRP A 88 3.26 8.14 11.41
C TRP A 88 3.92 8.66 12.67
N TRP A 89 3.12 9.07 13.66
CA TRP A 89 3.61 9.70 14.89
C TRP A 89 3.64 8.71 16.05
N LEU A 90 2.63 7.83 16.13
CA LEU A 90 2.53 6.78 17.15
C LEU A 90 3.43 5.58 16.83
N TYR A 91 3.63 5.33 15.54
CA TYR A 91 4.47 4.24 15.02
C TYR A 91 5.42 4.82 13.95
N ARG A 92 6.05 3.95 13.16
CA ARG A 92 6.93 4.35 12.06
C ARG A 92 6.36 3.83 10.74
N TRP A 93 5.12 4.24 10.43
CA TRP A 93 4.54 3.96 9.12
C TRP A 93 5.35 4.67 8.04
N GLY A 94 6.12 3.89 7.29
CA GLY A 94 6.91 4.40 6.18
C GLY A 94 6.02 4.68 4.98
N ASP A 95 6.36 5.71 4.20
CA ASP A 95 5.65 6.02 2.96
C ASP A 95 5.76 4.87 1.93
N HIS A 96 6.82 4.07 2.00
CA HIS A 96 6.94 2.79 1.28
C HIS A 96 5.73 1.86 1.46
N ALA A 97 5.27 1.67 2.70
CA ALA A 97 4.16 0.77 3.01
C ALA A 97 2.84 1.32 2.44
N VAL A 98 2.61 2.62 2.65
CA VAL A 98 1.43 3.34 2.12
C VAL A 98 1.39 3.25 0.59
N ARG A 99 2.50 3.59 -0.08
CA ARG A 99 2.60 3.54 -1.55
C ARG A 99 2.41 2.13 -2.09
N THR A 100 3.02 1.13 -1.45
CA THR A 100 2.89 -0.27 -1.87
C THR A 100 1.44 -0.72 -1.80
N MET A 101 0.77 -0.52 -0.67
CA MET A 101 -0.62 -0.94 -0.52
C MET A 101 -1.53 -0.19 -1.48
N ALA A 102 -1.35 1.12 -1.65
CA ALA A 102 -2.12 1.90 -2.60
C ALA A 102 -1.96 1.41 -4.05
N VAL A 103 -0.71 1.23 -4.50
CA VAL A 103 -0.40 0.72 -5.84
C VAL A 103 -1.01 -0.66 -6.01
N ALA A 104 -0.83 -1.54 -5.03
CA ALA A 104 -1.32 -2.90 -5.09
C ALA A 104 -2.86 -2.98 -5.10
N MET A 105 -3.57 -2.11 -4.38
CA MET A 105 -5.03 -2.10 -4.32
C MET A 105 -5.70 -1.69 -5.64
N TRP A 106 -5.09 -0.81 -6.44
CA TRP A 106 -5.78 -0.19 -7.58
C TRP A 106 -5.08 -0.32 -8.93
N LEU A 107 -3.84 -0.82 -8.98
CA LEU A 107 -3.10 -1.02 -10.22
C LEU A 107 -2.93 -2.51 -10.53
N ASP A 108 -3.00 -2.83 -11.81
CA ASP A 108 -2.59 -4.13 -12.32
C ASP A 108 -1.06 -4.18 -12.51
N LYS A 109 -0.49 -5.39 -12.46
CA LYS A 109 0.96 -5.62 -12.62
C LYS A 109 1.58 -5.04 -13.92
N LYS A 110 0.76 -4.73 -14.92
CA LYS A 110 1.19 -4.18 -16.22
C LYS A 110 1.20 -2.65 -16.25
N GLN A 111 0.80 -2.01 -15.15
CA GLN A 111 0.78 -0.56 -14.93
C GLN A 111 1.82 -0.22 -13.86
#